data_AF-A0A0Q9R1C3-F1
#
_entry.id   AF-A0A0Q9R1C3-F1
#
_cell.length_a   1.000
_cell.length_b   1.000
_cell.length_c   1.000
_cell.angle_alpha   90.00
_cell.angle_beta   90.00
_cell.angle_gamma   90.00
#
_symmetry.space_group_name_H-M   'P 1'
#
loop_
_entity.id
_entity.type
_entity.pdbx_description
1 polymer ?
#
loop_
_entity_poly.entity_id
_entity_poly.type
_entity_poly.pdbx_seq_one_letter_code
_entity_poly.pdbx_strand_id
1 'polypeptide(L)'
;MQPLGTSGKTAGKGLSLRMGGVGMAIMLVVFLVAVVFAANENDVVGWLVVIISLGWLLIFSFVVFTVRSAARKASARIEEFNRAAGGGTAGGGPAGTSGAMRDQKLDHSFKIVQVQARVIRDHLGSDQGMVDRALETIEITSHNARSMMKNDDDGPVEGTVVD
;
A
#
# COMPACT_ATOMS: atom_id res chain seq x y z
N MET A 1 -42.59 12.35 6.37
CA MET A 1 -41.43 11.79 5.66
C MET A 1 -40.78 12.89 4.85
N GLN A 2 -39.53 13.25 5.16
CA GLN A 2 -38.75 14.24 4.43
C GLN A 2 -37.26 13.88 4.62
N PRO A 3 -36.46 13.70 3.55
CA PRO A 3 -35.04 13.42 3.69
C PRO A 3 -34.24 14.72 3.78
N LEU A 4 -33.45 14.87 4.84
CA LEU A 4 -32.44 15.92 4.97
C LEU A 4 -31.16 15.45 4.29
N GLY A 5 -30.86 16.07 3.14
CA GLY A 5 -29.56 15.96 2.50
C GLY A 5 -28.50 16.69 3.32
N THR A 6 -27.36 16.03 3.56
CA THR A 6 -26.13 16.69 3.98
C THR A 6 -25.05 16.36 2.95
N SER A 7 -24.72 17.36 2.14
CA SER A 7 -23.52 17.38 1.32
C SER A 7 -22.36 17.87 2.19
N GLY A 8 -21.27 17.11 2.27
CA GLY A 8 -20.11 17.46 3.09
C GLY A 8 -18.85 16.67 2.75
N LYS A 9 -18.28 16.94 1.58
CA LYS A 9 -16.88 16.74 1.13
C LYS A 9 -16.07 15.59 1.77
N THR A 10 -15.92 14.52 1.00
CA THR A 10 -14.79 13.59 1.11
C THR A 10 -13.46 14.36 0.91
N ALA A 11 -12.66 14.42 1.97
CA ALA A 11 -11.31 14.99 1.93
C ALA A 11 -10.45 14.21 0.90
N GLY A 12 -9.90 14.96 -0.05
CA GLY A 12 -9.20 14.44 -1.22
C GLY A 12 -7.94 13.63 -0.88
N LYS A 13 -8.09 12.31 -0.86
CA LYS A 13 -7.01 11.33 -0.84
C LYS A 13 -6.46 11.09 -2.26
N GLY A 14 -6.11 12.17 -2.96
CA GLY A 14 -5.70 12.11 -4.38
C GLY A 14 -4.64 13.11 -4.82
N LEU A 15 -4.22 14.04 -3.95
CA LEU A 15 -3.31 15.12 -4.35
C LEU A 15 -1.82 14.81 -4.11
N SER A 16 -1.47 13.83 -3.26
CA SER A 16 -0.07 13.54 -2.92
C SER A 16 0.70 12.80 -4.02
N LEU A 17 0.03 12.04 -4.90
CA LEU A 17 0.71 11.30 -5.97
C LEU A 17 0.93 12.12 -7.25
N ARG A 18 0.06 13.10 -7.52
CA ARG A 18 0.17 13.98 -8.70
C ARG A 18 1.18 15.11 -8.52
N MET A 19 1.36 15.58 -7.29
CA MET A 19 2.34 16.63 -6.96
C MET A 19 3.79 16.15 -7.14
N GLY A 20 4.08 14.88 -6.85
CA GLY A 20 5.40 14.29 -7.03
C GLY A 20 5.85 14.22 -8.50
N GLY A 21 4.92 13.95 -9.43
CA GLY A 21 5.24 13.85 -10.86
C GLY A 21 5.59 15.20 -11.49
N VAL A 22 4.89 16.27 -11.10
CA VAL A 22 5.15 17.62 -11.64
C VAL A 22 6.45 18.19 -11.09
N GLY A 23 6.73 17.99 -9.79
CA GLY A 23 8.00 18.40 -9.19
C GLY A 23 9.21 17.69 -9.82
N MET A 24 9.09 16.38 -10.06
CA MET A 24 10.13 15.58 -10.75
C MET A 24 10.36 16.09 -12.18
N ALA A 25 9.31 16.39 -12.94
CA ALA A 25 9.42 16.90 -14.31
C ALA A 25 10.12 18.26 -14.35
N ILE A 26 9.81 19.16 -13.41
CA ILE A 26 10.45 20.48 -13.31
C ILE A 26 11.95 20.33 -12.99
N MET A 27 12.31 19.45 -12.04
CA MET A 27 13.72 19.18 -11.71
C MET A 27 14.50 18.62 -12.90
N LEU A 28 13.89 17.75 -13.70
CA LEU A 28 14.50 17.22 -14.92
C LEU A 28 14.75 18.30 -15.97
N VAL A 29 13.80 19.24 -16.15
CA VAL A 29 13.99 20.37 -17.09
C VAL A 29 15.10 21.30 -16.62
N VAL A 30 15.14 21.64 -15.32
CA VAL A 30 16.21 22.47 -14.75
C VAL A 30 17.59 21.80 -14.93
N PHE A 31 17.66 20.49 -14.69
CA PHE A 31 18.88 19.72 -14.90
C PHE A 31 19.33 19.74 -16.37
N LEU A 32 18.43 19.51 -17.32
CA LEU A 32 18.73 19.59 -18.76
C LEU A 32 19.23 20.98 -19.16
N VAL A 33 18.61 22.04 -18.65
CA VAL A 33 19.03 23.43 -18.90
C VAL A 33 20.44 23.68 -18.35
N ALA A 34 20.73 23.24 -17.12
CA ALA A 34 22.07 23.37 -16.53
C ALA A 34 23.15 22.63 -17.33
N VAL A 35 22.83 21.43 -17.83
CA VAL A 35 23.70 20.63 -18.69
C VAL A 35 23.99 21.34 -20.03
N VAL A 36 22.99 21.95 -20.65
CA VAL A 36 23.16 22.72 -21.90
C VAL A 36 24.00 23.99 -21.68
N PHE A 37 23.79 24.69 -20.55
CA PHE A 37 24.62 25.85 -20.20
C PHE A 37 26.09 25.44 -19.93
N ALA A 38 26.32 24.31 -19.25
CA ALA A 38 27.66 23.78 -19.02
C ALA A 38 28.37 23.35 -20.33
N ALA A 39 27.61 22.93 -21.35
CA ALA A 39 28.16 22.54 -22.64
C ALA A 39 28.52 23.73 -23.55
N ASN A 40 27.99 24.93 -23.26
CA ASN A 40 28.15 26.11 -24.11
C ASN A 40 29.43 26.91 -23.82
N GLU A 41 30.01 26.80 -22.62
CA GLU A 41 31.37 27.27 -22.35
C GLU A 41 32.37 26.16 -22.67
N ASN A 42 32.75 26.06 -23.96
CA ASN A 42 33.75 25.21 -24.62
C ASN A 42 34.76 24.44 -23.72
N ASP A 43 34.28 23.49 -22.91
CA ASP A 43 35.11 22.61 -22.09
C ASP A 43 34.64 21.16 -22.27
N VAL A 44 35.60 20.26 -22.51
CA VAL A 44 35.39 18.81 -22.69
C VAL A 44 34.58 18.23 -21.51
N VAL A 45 34.71 18.86 -20.35
CA VAL A 45 33.96 18.57 -19.12
C VAL A 45 32.44 18.76 -19.32
N GLY A 46 32.01 19.82 -19.99
CA GLY A 46 30.58 20.07 -20.27
C GLY A 46 29.98 18.97 -21.14
N TRP A 47 30.67 18.58 -22.21
CA TRP A 47 30.24 17.48 -23.09
C TRP A 47 30.23 16.11 -22.38
N LEU A 48 31.18 15.85 -21.48
CA LEU A 48 31.16 14.65 -20.64
C LEU A 48 29.93 14.62 -19.73
N VAL A 49 29.62 15.75 -19.08
CA VAL A 49 28.42 15.87 -18.23
C VAL A 49 27.16 15.65 -19.06
N VAL A 50 27.06 16.21 -20.28
CA VAL A 50 25.93 15.97 -21.20
C VAL A 50 25.76 14.48 -21.50
N ILE A 51 26.83 13.79 -21.92
CA ILE A 51 26.78 12.39 -22.31
C ILE A 51 26.41 11.49 -21.13
N ILE A 52 27.01 11.71 -19.96
CA ILE A 52 26.74 10.94 -18.74
C ILE A 52 25.29 11.16 -18.28
N SER A 53 24.83 12.41 -18.30
CA SER A 53 23.46 12.78 -17.95
C SER A 53 22.44 12.15 -18.88
N LEU A 54 22.71 12.17 -20.19
CA LEU A 54 21.87 11.54 -21.20
C LEU A 54 21.83 10.03 -21.02
N GLY A 55 22.97 9.40 -20.74
CA GLY A 55 23.06 7.97 -20.44
C GLY A 55 22.21 7.57 -19.23
N TRP A 56 22.30 8.32 -18.14
CA TRP A 56 21.47 8.08 -16.95
C TRP A 56 19.98 8.31 -17.20
N LEU A 57 19.61 9.33 -17.97
CA LEU A 57 18.22 9.59 -18.34
C LEU A 57 17.64 8.45 -19.19
N LEU A 58 18.43 7.90 -20.11
CA LEU A 58 18.02 6.75 -20.92
C LEU A 58 17.83 5.50 -20.05
N ILE A 59 18.75 5.22 -19.12
CA ILE A 59 18.60 4.09 -18.19
C ILE A 59 17.38 4.27 -17.31
N PHE A 60 17.22 5.45 -16.70
CA PHE A 60 16.07 5.75 -15.85
C PHE A 60 14.75 5.63 -16.63
N SER A 61 14.67 6.20 -17.84
CA SER A 61 13.49 6.10 -18.67
C SER A 61 13.22 4.64 -19.05
N PHE A 62 14.24 3.86 -19.42
CA PHE A 62 14.11 2.43 -19.71
C PHE A 62 13.56 1.64 -18.51
N VAL A 63 14.07 1.87 -17.30
CA VAL A 63 13.56 1.23 -16.07
C VAL A 63 12.11 1.64 -15.81
N VAL A 64 11.78 2.93 -15.90
CA VAL A 64 10.41 3.41 -15.70
C VAL A 64 9.47 2.84 -16.76
N PHE A 65 9.87 2.81 -18.03
CA PHE A 65 9.07 2.26 -19.12
C PHE A 65 8.90 0.75 -19.01
N THR A 66 9.93 0.00 -18.60
CA THR A 66 9.85 -1.45 -18.39
C THR A 66 8.96 -1.79 -17.20
N VAL A 67 9.14 -1.12 -16.06
CA VAL A 67 8.29 -1.30 -14.87
C VAL A 67 6.84 -0.89 -15.16
N ARG A 68 6.63 0.26 -15.82
CA ARG A 68 5.29 0.73 -16.21
C ARG A 68 4.63 -0.20 -17.23
N SER A 69 5.40 -0.76 -18.15
CA SER A 69 4.88 -1.74 -19.12
C SER A 69 4.59 -3.08 -18.46
N ALA A 70 5.42 -3.53 -17.53
CA ALA A 70 5.19 -4.75 -16.74
C ALA A 70 3.94 -4.59 -15.85
N ALA A 71 3.80 -3.46 -15.16
CA ALA A 71 2.63 -3.13 -14.36
C ALA A 71 1.35 -3.07 -15.22
N ARG A 72 1.41 -2.46 -16.41
CA ARG A 72 0.29 -2.42 -17.37
C ARG A 72 -0.07 -3.80 -17.91
N LYS A 73 0.91 -4.66 -18.19
CA LYS A 73 0.67 -6.03 -18.63
C LYS A 73 0.10 -6.89 -17.50
N ALA A 74 0.58 -6.71 -16.27
CA ALA A 74 0.04 -7.38 -15.09
C ALA A 74 -1.40 -6.95 -14.81
N SER A 75 -1.70 -5.65 -14.87
CA SER A 75 -3.09 -5.16 -14.72
C SER A 75 -3.99 -5.66 -15.84
N ALA A 76 -3.52 -5.70 -17.09
CA ALA A 76 -4.29 -6.25 -18.20
C ALA A 76 -4.57 -7.75 -18.04
N ARG A 77 -3.60 -8.52 -17.54
CA ARG A 77 -3.78 -9.95 -17.22
C ARG A 77 -4.73 -10.18 -16.04
N ILE A 78 -4.68 -9.32 -15.02
CA ILE A 78 -5.63 -9.36 -13.90
C ILE A 78 -7.03 -8.99 -14.38
N GLU A 79 -7.16 -8.02 -15.28
CA GLU A 79 -8.46 -7.61 -15.84
C GLU A 79 -9.03 -8.67 -16.79
N GLU A 80 -8.19 -9.30 -17.61
CA GLU A 80 -8.55 -10.42 -18.47
C GLU A 80 -8.93 -11.66 -17.65
N PHE A 81 -8.21 -11.95 -16.57
CA PHE A 81 -8.57 -12.99 -15.61
C PHE A 81 -9.87 -12.65 -14.87
N ASN A 82 -10.05 -11.43 -14.37
CA ASN A 82 -11.29 -11.00 -13.70
C ASN A 82 -12.50 -11.02 -14.65
N ARG A 83 -12.29 -10.76 -15.94
CA ARG A 83 -13.34 -10.78 -16.98
C ARG A 83 -13.66 -12.21 -17.42
N ALA A 84 -12.67 -13.09 -17.54
CA ALA A 84 -12.85 -14.51 -17.83
C ALA A 84 -13.40 -15.28 -16.62
N ALA A 85 -13.07 -14.86 -15.39
CA ALA A 85 -13.50 -15.46 -14.14
C ALA A 85 -14.75 -14.79 -13.52
N GLY A 86 -15.39 -13.83 -14.22
CA GLY A 86 -16.62 -13.21 -13.74
C GLY A 86 -16.53 -12.63 -12.32
N GLY A 87 -15.57 -11.75 -12.05
CA GLY A 87 -15.56 -10.93 -10.83
C GLY A 87 -14.92 -11.54 -9.58
N GLY A 88 -13.93 -12.42 -9.71
CA GLY A 88 -13.18 -12.98 -8.57
C GLY A 88 -11.68 -12.67 -8.64
N THR A 89 -11.18 -11.93 -7.66
CA THR A 89 -9.78 -11.60 -7.38
C THR A 89 -8.80 -12.78 -7.56
N ALA A 90 -7.83 -12.64 -8.46
CA ALA A 90 -6.68 -13.55 -8.55
C ALA A 90 -5.67 -13.26 -7.43
N GLY A 91 -5.72 -14.09 -6.40
CA GLY A 91 -4.71 -14.18 -5.34
C GLY A 91 -4.95 -15.39 -4.44
N GLY A 92 -4.56 -16.59 -4.91
CA GLY A 92 -4.29 -17.76 -4.07
C GLY A 92 -5.49 -18.65 -3.71
N GLY A 93 -5.85 -19.59 -4.58
CA GLY A 93 -6.71 -20.74 -4.24
C GLY A 93 -8.04 -20.40 -3.54
N PRO A 94 -8.75 -21.39 -2.95
CA PRO A 94 -9.89 -21.13 -2.06
C PRO A 94 -9.53 -20.31 -0.79
N ALA A 95 -8.26 -19.92 -0.62
CA ALA A 95 -7.75 -19.11 0.49
C ALA A 95 -7.84 -17.59 0.26
N GLY A 96 -7.96 -17.11 -0.99
CA GLY A 96 -7.89 -15.67 -1.31
C GLY A 96 -9.04 -14.81 -0.76
N THR A 97 -10.27 -15.34 -0.73
CA THR A 97 -11.42 -14.64 -0.12
C THR A 97 -11.36 -14.70 1.41
N SER A 98 -10.92 -15.83 1.96
CA SER A 98 -10.74 -16.04 3.41
C SER A 98 -9.64 -15.15 3.98
N GLY A 99 -8.54 -14.97 3.24
CA GLY A 99 -7.43 -14.09 3.60
C GLY A 99 -7.85 -12.62 3.67
N ALA A 100 -8.56 -12.11 2.65
CA ALA A 100 -9.01 -10.72 2.63
C ALA A 100 -10.01 -10.40 3.77
N MET A 101 -10.95 -11.31 4.05
CA MET A 101 -11.88 -11.16 5.18
C MET A 101 -11.17 -11.27 6.54
N ARG A 102 -10.16 -12.14 6.65
CA ARG A 102 -9.33 -12.25 7.85
C ARG A 102 -8.54 -10.96 8.08
N ASP A 103 -7.88 -10.43 7.05
CA ASP A 103 -7.08 -9.22 7.16
C ASP A 103 -7.93 -8.03 7.61
N GLN A 104 -9.17 -7.93 7.10
CA GLN A 104 -10.13 -6.93 7.56
C GLN A 104 -10.51 -7.10 9.05
N LYS A 105 -10.71 -8.34 9.51
CA LYS A 105 -10.98 -8.64 10.93
C LYS A 105 -9.77 -8.36 11.81
N LEU A 106 -8.55 -8.67 11.35
CA LEU A 106 -7.31 -8.38 12.06
C LEU A 106 -7.09 -6.87 12.20
N ASP A 107 -7.29 -6.09 11.13
CA ASP A 107 -7.24 -4.63 11.17
C ASP A 107 -8.24 -4.06 12.19
N HIS A 108 -9.46 -4.59 12.23
CA HIS A 108 -10.45 -4.21 13.22
C HIS A 108 -10.00 -4.54 14.66
N SER A 109 -9.46 -5.73 14.89
CA SER A 109 -8.91 -6.14 16.20
C SER A 109 -7.79 -5.21 16.66
N PHE A 110 -6.87 -4.82 15.76
CA PHE A 110 -5.81 -3.88 16.12
C PHE A 110 -6.33 -2.47 16.43
N LYS A 111 -7.37 -2.00 15.75
CA LYS A 111 -8.03 -0.72 16.08
C LYS A 111 -8.64 -0.74 17.48
N ILE A 112 -9.29 -1.84 17.89
CA ILE A 112 -9.84 -1.98 19.24
C ILE A 112 -8.70 -1.85 20.28
N VAL A 113 -7.58 -2.55 20.08
CA VAL A 113 -6.43 -2.47 20.99
C VAL A 113 -5.89 -1.05 21.09
N GLN A 114 -5.80 -0.31 19.98
CA GLN A 114 -5.37 1.10 19.99
C GLN A 114 -6.32 2.00 20.78
N VAL A 115 -7.63 1.81 20.64
CA VAL A 115 -8.63 2.57 21.40
C VAL A 115 -8.51 2.25 22.88
N GLN A 116 -8.40 0.98 23.27
CA GLN A 116 -8.27 0.59 24.68
C GLN A 116 -6.94 1.05 25.28
N ALA A 117 -5.85 1.02 24.53
CA ALA A 117 -4.57 1.59 24.96
C ALA A 117 -4.64 3.11 25.18
N ARG A 118 -5.54 3.83 24.47
CA ARG A 118 -5.84 5.23 24.78
C ARG A 118 -6.64 5.35 26.08
N VAL A 119 -7.70 4.55 26.26
CA VAL A 119 -8.52 4.54 27.48
C VAL A 119 -7.65 4.31 28.72
N ILE A 120 -6.70 3.36 28.67
CA ILE A 120 -5.75 3.12 29.76
C ILE A 120 -4.95 4.37 30.07
N ARG A 121 -4.35 5.02 29.06
CA ARG A 121 -3.57 6.25 29.27
C ARG A 121 -4.40 7.37 29.90
N ASP A 122 -5.66 7.49 29.51
CA ASP A 122 -6.56 8.54 29.98
C ASP A 122 -7.03 8.31 31.44
N HIS A 123 -7.10 7.04 31.89
CA HIS A 123 -7.64 6.68 33.20
C HIS A 123 -6.57 6.16 34.18
N LEU A 124 -5.32 6.04 33.74
CA LEU A 124 -4.22 5.57 34.57
C LEU A 124 -4.03 6.50 35.77
N GLY A 125 -4.08 5.93 36.98
CA GLY A 125 -3.97 6.69 38.23
C GLY A 125 -5.23 7.47 38.63
N SER A 126 -6.28 7.46 37.82
CA SER A 126 -7.57 8.09 38.13
C SER A 126 -8.68 7.07 38.38
N ASP A 127 -8.86 6.11 37.48
CA ASP A 127 -9.88 5.06 37.58
C ASP A 127 -9.29 3.69 37.20
N GLN A 128 -8.90 2.94 38.23
CA GLN A 128 -8.33 1.60 38.06
C GLN A 128 -9.34 0.61 37.47
N GLY A 129 -10.64 0.75 37.77
CA GLY A 129 -11.67 -0.16 37.24
C GLY A 129 -11.92 0.02 35.74
N MET A 130 -11.68 1.22 35.19
CA MET A 130 -11.67 1.45 33.75
C MET A 130 -10.40 0.88 33.10
N VAL A 131 -9.25 1.00 33.76
CA VAL A 131 -7.98 0.41 33.29
C VAL A 131 -8.07 -1.11 33.23
N ASP A 132 -8.58 -1.76 34.27
CA ASP A 132 -8.70 -3.23 34.33
C ASP A 132 -9.62 -3.77 33.23
N ARG A 133 -10.77 -3.13 33.00
CA ARG A 133 -11.70 -3.49 31.90
C ARG A 133 -11.08 -3.29 30.51
N ALA A 134 -10.30 -2.23 30.34
CA ALA A 134 -9.61 -1.98 29.09
C ALA A 134 -8.50 -3.02 28.84
N LEU A 135 -7.76 -3.41 29.87
CA LEU A 135 -6.76 -4.48 29.81
C LEU A 135 -7.39 -5.83 29.46
N GLU A 136 -8.51 -6.21 30.11
CA GLU A 136 -9.26 -7.42 29.81
C GLU A 136 -9.72 -7.45 28.34
N THR A 137 -10.22 -6.32 27.83
CA THR A 137 -10.63 -6.20 26.43
C THR A 137 -9.45 -6.38 25.47
N ILE A 138 -8.28 -5.82 25.79
CA ILE A 138 -7.06 -6.00 25.00
C ILE A 138 -6.65 -7.47 24.99
N GLU A 139 -6.71 -8.16 26.13
CA GLU A 139 -6.33 -9.57 26.25
C GLU A 139 -7.24 -10.46 25.39
N ILE A 140 -8.56 -10.32 25.53
CA ILE A 140 -9.54 -11.08 24.73
C ILE A 140 -9.35 -10.82 23.24
N THR A 141 -9.20 -9.55 22.85
CA THR A 141 -9.04 -9.15 21.44
C THR A 141 -7.73 -9.70 20.86
N SER A 142 -6.64 -9.63 21.63
CA SER A 142 -5.33 -10.11 21.22
C SER A 142 -5.30 -11.63 21.09
N HIS A 143 -5.98 -12.36 21.98
CA HIS A 143 -6.12 -13.82 21.89
C HIS A 143 -6.87 -14.23 20.62
N ASN A 144 -8.00 -13.57 20.33
CA ASN A 144 -8.78 -13.82 19.13
C ASN A 144 -7.98 -13.50 17.85
N ALA A 145 -7.31 -12.34 17.80
CA ALA A 145 -6.47 -11.97 16.66
C ALA A 145 -5.33 -12.97 16.44
N ARG A 146 -4.67 -13.41 17.52
CA ARG A 146 -3.58 -14.38 17.46
C ARG A 146 -4.05 -15.75 16.97
N SER A 147 -5.23 -16.22 17.40
CA SER A 147 -5.83 -17.45 16.89
C SER A 147 -6.05 -17.36 15.37
N MET A 148 -6.55 -16.22 14.87
CA MET A 148 -6.78 -16.01 13.44
C MET A 148 -5.49 -16.01 12.61
N MET A 149 -4.35 -15.62 13.19
CA MET A 149 -3.03 -15.67 12.52
C MET A 149 -2.46 -17.08 12.43
N LYS A 150 -2.74 -17.96 13.40
CA LYS A 150 -2.17 -19.33 13.45
C LYS A 150 -2.85 -20.31 12.49
N ASN A 151 -4.08 -20.03 12.07
CA ASN A 151 -4.86 -20.91 11.19
C ASN A 151 -4.35 -20.96 9.73
N ASP A 152 -3.17 -20.41 9.41
CA ASP A 152 -2.49 -20.54 8.11
C ASP A 152 -1.43 -21.66 8.08
N ASP A 153 -0.89 -22.08 9.23
CA ASP A 153 0.15 -23.11 9.29
C ASP A 153 -0.39 -24.55 9.22
N ASP A 154 -1.72 -24.72 9.30
CA ASP A 154 -2.40 -26.02 9.24
C ASP A 154 -3.05 -26.22 7.85
N GLY A 155 -2.20 -26.21 6.82
CA GLY A 155 -2.61 -26.51 5.46
C GLY A 155 -3.28 -27.89 5.37
N PRO A 156 -4.17 -28.14 4.39
CA PRO A 156 -4.84 -29.42 4.26
C PRO A 156 -3.79 -30.55 4.18
N VAL A 157 -3.90 -31.56 5.04
CA VAL A 157 -3.09 -32.77 4.90
C VAL A 157 -3.50 -33.44 3.60
N GLU A 158 -2.71 -33.25 2.54
CA GLU A 158 -2.78 -34.02 1.29
C GLU A 158 -2.29 -35.45 1.58
N GLY A 159 -3.12 -36.22 2.28
CA GLY A 159 -2.95 -37.65 2.46
C GLY A 159 -3.86 -38.39 1.50
N THR A 160 -3.31 -39.00 0.46
CA THR A 160 -4.01 -40.05 -0.27
C THR A 160 -4.21 -41.22 0.69
N VAL A 161 -5.45 -41.47 1.10
CA VAL A 161 -5.80 -42.71 1.81
C VAL A 161 -5.68 -43.84 0.78
N VAL A 162 -4.66 -44.68 0.95
CA VAL A 162 -4.54 -45.94 0.24
C VAL A 162 -5.20 -47.00 1.13
N ASP A 163 -6.36 -47.51 0.68
CA ASP A 163 -6.99 -48.73 1.19
C ASP A 163 -6.45 -49.94 0.41
#